data_AF-Q98DH3-F1
#
_entry.id   AF-Q98DH3-F1
#
_cell.length_a   1.000
_cell.length_b   1.000
_cell.length_c   1.000
_cell.angle_alpha   90.00
_cell.angle_beta   90.00
_cell.angle_gamma   90.00
#
_symmetry.space_group_name_H-M   'P 1'
#
loop_
_entity.id
_entity.type
_entity.pdbx_description
1 polymer ?
#
loop_
_entity_poly.entity_id
_entity_poly.type
_entity_poly.pdbx_seq_one_letter_code
_entity_poly.pdbx_strand_id
1 'polypeptide(L)'
;MLDEAGLSDFGELRQAITRRQHDLYFVAFDLLHLNGHDLRDMTLEERREILSSMIEPGGRIQFSEPLPGEANAIYHLFDQAGLEGMVSKRRDSKYRSGPSTNWLKTKCYAIDEYELLGVEREAGKPAFALMADSGDRQVCRLGLYQFQACNP
;
A
#
# COMPACT_ATOMS: atom_id res chain seq x y z
N MET A 1 5.39 -9.68 -1.78
CA MET A 1 6.81 -9.90 -2.10
C MET A 1 7.52 -8.58 -1.91
N LEU A 2 8.78 -8.63 -1.49
CA LEU A 2 9.62 -7.45 -1.41
C LEU A 2 10.55 -7.43 -2.63
N ASP A 3 10.85 -6.25 -3.16
CA ASP A 3 11.90 -6.07 -4.16
C ASP A 3 13.31 -6.11 -3.50
N GLU A 4 14.36 -5.89 -4.29
CA GLU A 4 15.75 -5.87 -3.80
C GLU A 4 16.01 -4.76 -2.76
N ALA A 5 15.18 -3.71 -2.75
CA ALA A 5 15.23 -2.62 -1.78
C ALA A 5 14.36 -2.88 -0.53
N GLY A 6 13.66 -4.02 -0.46
CA GLY A 6 12.76 -4.34 0.64
C GLY A 6 11.38 -3.68 0.55
N LEU A 7 11.02 -3.10 -0.59
CA LEU A 7 9.74 -2.43 -0.83
C LEU A 7 8.69 -3.41 -1.35
N SER A 8 7.42 -3.18 -1.05
CA SER A 8 6.35 -4.09 -1.48
C SER A 8 6.11 -4.02 -2.99
N ASP A 9 6.34 -5.13 -3.69
CA ASP A 9 5.99 -5.29 -5.10
C ASP A 9 4.65 -6.05 -5.25
N PHE A 10 3.63 -5.33 -5.73
CA PHE A 10 2.29 -5.87 -5.95
C PHE A 10 2.20 -6.80 -7.17
N GLY A 11 2.97 -6.53 -8.22
CA GLY A 11 3.03 -7.36 -9.43
C GLY A 11 3.62 -8.73 -9.12
N GLU A 12 4.74 -8.75 -8.41
CA GLU A 12 5.40 -9.98 -7.94
C GLU A 12 4.53 -10.70 -6.91
N LEU A 13 3.87 -9.99 -5.99
CA LEU A 13 2.91 -10.60 -5.06
C LEU A 13 1.82 -11.38 -5.81
N ARG A 14 1.23 -10.79 -6.85
CA ARG A 14 0.15 -11.44 -7.61
C ARG A 14 0.62 -12.73 -8.27
N GLN A 15 1.85 -12.77 -8.77
CA GLN A 15 2.43 -13.97 -9.35
C GLN A 15 2.75 -15.02 -8.27
N ALA A 16 3.37 -14.58 -7.17
CA ALA A 16 3.81 -15.44 -6.08
C ALA A 16 2.67 -16.17 -5.36
N ILE A 17 1.49 -15.54 -5.23
CA ILE A 17 0.29 -16.17 -4.63
C ILE A 17 -0.07 -17.50 -5.29
N THR A 18 0.19 -17.66 -6.59
CA THR A 18 -0.15 -18.89 -7.32
C THR A 18 1.01 -19.89 -7.46
N ARG A 19 2.25 -19.41 -7.42
CA ARG A 19 3.44 -20.21 -7.79
C ARG A 19 4.45 -20.42 -6.67
N ARG A 20 4.51 -19.51 -5.70
CA ARG A 20 5.55 -19.42 -4.65
C ARG A 20 4.94 -19.00 -3.32
N GLN A 21 3.90 -19.71 -2.88
CA GLN A 21 3.18 -19.38 -1.65
C GLN A 21 4.09 -19.42 -0.41
N HIS A 22 5.12 -20.26 -0.43
CA HIS A 22 6.11 -20.38 0.63
C HIS A 22 7.08 -19.20 0.73
N ASP A 23 7.03 -18.21 -0.17
CA ASP A 23 7.88 -17.01 -0.08
C ASP A 23 7.12 -15.80 0.48
N LEU A 24 5.85 -15.99 0.83
CA LEU A 24 4.99 -14.92 1.28
C LEU A 24 5.16 -14.63 2.77
N TYR A 25 5.15 -13.34 3.09
CA TYR A 25 5.00 -12.82 4.43
C TYR A 25 3.58 -12.26 4.58
N PHE A 26 2.96 -12.53 5.72
CA PHE A 26 1.69 -11.94 6.12
C PHE A 26 1.94 -10.89 7.21
N VAL A 27 1.77 -9.62 6.88
CA VAL A 27 1.95 -8.52 7.85
C VAL A 27 0.58 -8.17 8.44
N ALA A 28 0.32 -8.63 9.66
CA ALA A 28 -0.93 -8.42 10.38
C ALA A 28 -0.98 -7.00 10.98
N PHE A 29 -2.08 -6.28 10.79
CA PHE A 29 -2.21 -4.88 11.21
C PHE A 29 -3.40 -4.60 12.15
N ASP A 30 -4.33 -5.55 12.32
CA ASP A 30 -5.49 -5.45 13.21
C ASP A 30 -6.00 -6.88 13.55
N LEU A 31 -6.70 -7.01 14.67
CA LEU A 31 -7.28 -8.26 15.16
C LEU A 31 -8.77 -8.03 15.45
N LEU A 32 -9.62 -8.65 14.62
CA LEU A 32 -11.07 -8.41 14.70
C LEU A 32 -11.80 -9.44 15.56
N HIS A 33 -11.21 -10.62 15.73
CA HIS A 33 -11.83 -11.73 16.44
C HIS A 33 -10.77 -12.65 17.04
N LEU A 34 -11.02 -13.15 18.25
CA LEU A 34 -10.11 -14.06 18.96
C LEU A 34 -10.91 -15.07 19.78
N ASN A 35 -10.66 -16.38 19.59
CA ASN A 35 -11.23 -17.46 20.41
C ASN A 35 -12.75 -17.39 20.65
N GLY A 36 -13.53 -17.02 19.62
CA GLY A 36 -14.99 -16.90 19.74
C GLY A 36 -15.49 -15.51 20.15
N HIS A 37 -14.59 -14.57 20.44
CA HIS A 37 -14.93 -13.21 20.84
C HIS A 37 -14.70 -12.21 19.71
N ASP A 38 -15.73 -11.43 19.41
CA ASP A 38 -15.66 -10.29 18.51
C ASP A 38 -15.01 -9.10 19.24
N LEU A 39 -13.87 -8.63 18.71
CA LEU A 39 -13.10 -7.54 19.30
C LEU A 39 -13.39 -6.19 18.63
N ARG A 40 -14.26 -6.13 17.61
CA ARG A 40 -14.49 -4.92 16.81
C ARG A 40 -14.98 -3.71 17.61
N ASP A 41 -15.58 -3.94 18.78
CA ASP A 41 -16.04 -2.88 19.69
C ASP A 41 -14.99 -2.40 20.70
N MET A 42 -13.82 -3.04 20.76
CA MET A 42 -12.65 -2.54 21.47
C MET A 42 -11.96 -1.43 20.69
N THR A 43 -11.15 -0.61 21.36
CA THR A 43 -10.32 0.42 20.71
C THR A 43 -9.22 -0.21 19.86
N LEU A 44 -8.71 0.53 18.87
CA LEU A 44 -7.62 0.04 18.02
C LEU A 44 -6.36 -0.28 18.82
N GLU A 45 -6.08 0.53 19.84
CA GLU A 45 -4.96 0.32 20.76
C GLU A 45 -5.03 -1.04 21.45
N GLU A 46 -6.15 -1.35 22.11
CA GLU A 46 -6.32 -2.64 22.80
C GLU A 46 -6.24 -3.84 21.83
N ARG A 47 -6.86 -3.73 20.64
CA ARG A 47 -6.81 -4.81 19.63
C ARG A 47 -5.38 -5.07 19.14
N ARG A 48 -4.58 -4.02 19.00
CA ARG A 48 -3.18 -4.13 18.54
C ARG A 48 -2.25 -4.64 19.62
N GLU A 49 -2.48 -4.27 20.89
CA GLU A 49 -1.74 -4.82 22.02
C GLU A 49 -1.91 -6.34 22.08
N ILE A 50 -3.17 -6.82 22.03
CA ILE A 50 -3.48 -8.26 21.98
C ILE A 50 -2.79 -8.91 20.76
N LEU A 51 -2.94 -8.33 19.57
CA LEU A 51 -2.33 -8.87 18.35
C LEU A 51 -0.80 -9.01 18.48
N SER A 52 -0.13 -7.99 19.00
CA SER A 52 1.34 -7.98 19.15
C SER A 52 1.81 -9.08 20.12
N SER A 53 1.06 -9.34 21.19
CA SER A 53 1.37 -10.39 22.16
C SER A 53 1.28 -11.81 21.61
N MET A 54 0.59 -12.00 20.47
CA MET A 54 0.37 -13.30 19.84
C MET A 54 1.37 -13.62 18.73
N ILE A 55 2.11 -12.63 18.23
CA ILE A 55 3.00 -12.80 17.08
C ILE A 55 4.43 -12.95 17.57
N GLU A 56 5.00 -14.13 17.35
CA GLU A 56 6.42 -14.38 17.64
C GLU A 56 7.32 -13.73 16.57
N PRO A 57 8.46 -13.13 16.98
CA PRO A 57 9.44 -12.59 16.03
C PRO A 57 10.00 -13.66 15.08
N GLY A 58 10.38 -13.24 13.87
CA GLY A 58 11.07 -14.11 12.90
C GLY A 58 10.18 -15.11 12.14
N GLY A 59 8.87 -15.13 12.42
CA GLY A 59 7.90 -15.95 11.68
C GLY A 59 7.54 -15.41 10.28
N ARG A 60 6.69 -16.13 9.56
CA ARG A 60 6.10 -15.63 8.30
C ARG A 60 4.91 -14.68 8.53
N ILE A 61 4.36 -14.70 9.73
CA ILE A 61 3.40 -13.72 10.22
C ILE A 61 4.21 -12.67 10.96
N GLN A 62 4.05 -11.41 10.55
CA GLN A 62 4.76 -10.27 11.10
C GLN A 62 3.74 -9.26 11.62
N PHE A 63 4.07 -8.57 12.69
CA PHE A 63 3.23 -7.48 13.21
C PHE A 63 3.58 -6.17 12.47
N SER A 64 2.55 -5.45 12.02
CA SER A 64 2.73 -4.11 11.47
C SER A 64 2.98 -3.13 12.62
N GLU A 65 4.24 -2.87 12.91
CA GLU A 65 4.66 -1.95 13.98
C GLU A 65 4.14 -0.52 13.76
N PRO A 66 3.72 0.19 14.83
CA PRO A 66 3.41 1.60 14.73
C PRO A 66 4.71 2.41 14.69
N LEU A 67 4.73 3.46 13.87
CA LEU A 67 5.84 4.42 13.86
C LEU A 67 5.51 5.56 14.83
N PRO A 68 6.25 5.71 15.95
CA PRO A 68 6.06 6.83 16.86
C PRO A 68 6.64 8.11 16.23
N GLY A 69 6.00 9.25 16.50
CA GLY A 69 6.48 10.56 16.09
C GLY A 69 5.43 11.38 15.32
N GLU A 70 5.89 12.51 14.79
CA GLU A 70 5.05 13.45 14.05
C GLU A 70 4.75 12.92 12.65
N ALA A 71 3.46 12.90 12.27
CA ALA A 71 3.00 12.32 11.02
C ALA A 71 3.66 12.95 9.78
N ASN A 72 3.91 14.27 9.79
CA ASN A 72 4.58 14.97 8.69
C ASN A 72 6.03 14.50 8.50
N ALA A 73 6.77 14.29 9.60
CA ALA A 73 8.14 13.79 9.53
C ALA A 73 8.18 12.36 9.00
N ILE A 74 7.28 11.50 9.47
CA ILE A 74 7.15 10.12 8.99
C ILE A 74 6.79 10.10 7.50
N TYR A 75 5.86 10.95 7.06
CA TYR A 75 5.51 11.08 5.66
C TYR A 75 6.72 11.45 4.78
N HIS A 76 7.52 12.44 5.18
CA HIS A 76 8.71 12.83 4.43
C HIS A 76 9.76 11.72 4.37
N LEU A 77 9.92 10.92 5.43
CA LEU A 77 10.80 9.75 5.41
C LEU A 77 10.29 8.68 4.44
N PHE A 78 8.98 8.47 4.37
CA PHE A 78 8.38 7.50 3.45
C PHE A 78 8.55 7.92 1.99
N ASP A 79 8.33 9.21 1.72
CA ASP A 79 8.52 9.81 0.40
C ASP A 79 9.98 9.67 -0.06
N GLN A 80 10.94 10.02 0.80
CA GLN A 80 12.38 9.87 0.51
C GLN A 80 12.81 8.40 0.34
N ALA A 81 12.16 7.47 1.03
CA ALA A 81 12.44 6.04 0.93
C ALA A 81 11.76 5.37 -0.27
N GLY A 82 10.99 6.10 -1.09
CA GLY A 82 10.26 5.52 -2.23
C GLY A 82 9.11 4.60 -1.83
N LEU A 83 8.59 4.72 -0.61
CA LEU A 83 7.43 3.96 -0.14
C LEU A 83 6.14 4.55 -0.71
N GLU A 84 5.09 3.72 -0.89
CA GLU A 84 3.79 4.18 -1.40
C GLU A 84 3.16 5.28 -0.52
N GLY A 85 3.48 5.27 0.78
CA GLY A 85 2.95 6.18 1.79
C GLY A 85 2.50 5.45 3.05
N MET A 86 1.65 6.09 3.85
CA MET A 86 1.29 5.63 5.20
C MET A 86 -0.22 5.56 5.42
N VAL A 87 -0.64 4.79 6.42
CA VAL A 87 -2.02 4.74 6.90
C VAL A 87 -2.08 5.22 8.34
N SER A 88 -2.68 6.38 8.56
CA SER A 88 -2.95 6.92 9.89
C SER A 88 -4.24 6.33 10.44
N LYS A 89 -4.21 5.83 11.68
CA LYS A 89 -5.38 5.22 12.33
C LYS A 89 -5.63 5.85 13.69
N ARG A 90 -6.88 6.21 14.00
CA ARG A 90 -7.28 6.74 15.33
C ARG A 90 -7.16 5.65 16.40
N ARG A 91 -6.35 5.90 17.44
CA ARG A 91 -6.03 4.94 18.52
C ARG A 91 -7.27 4.47 19.30
N ASP A 92 -8.19 5.38 19.56
CA ASP A 92 -9.43 5.16 20.31
C ASP A 92 -10.59 4.62 19.45
N SER A 93 -10.34 4.35 18.16
CA SER A 93 -11.42 3.95 17.24
C SER A 93 -11.80 2.47 17.32
N LYS A 94 -13.11 2.23 17.33
CA LYS A 94 -13.70 0.91 17.08
C LYS A 94 -13.57 0.54 15.61
N TYR A 95 -13.50 -0.75 15.30
CA TYR A 95 -13.53 -1.22 13.93
C TYR A 95 -14.95 -1.18 13.38
N ARG A 96 -15.12 -0.61 12.18
CA ARG A 96 -16.37 -0.61 11.42
C ARG A 96 -16.04 -0.90 9.96
N SER A 97 -16.75 -1.85 9.37
CA SER A 97 -16.58 -2.18 7.95
C SER A 97 -17.14 -1.07 7.07
N GLY A 98 -16.50 -0.81 5.94
CA GLY A 98 -16.89 0.22 4.98
C GLY A 98 -16.06 1.51 5.08
N PRO A 99 -16.48 2.58 4.39
CA PRO A 99 -15.80 3.87 4.44
C PRO A 99 -15.68 4.39 5.86
N SER A 100 -14.49 4.85 6.23
CA SER A 100 -14.20 5.34 7.58
C SER A 100 -13.25 6.52 7.53
N THR A 101 -13.48 7.51 8.38
CA THR A 101 -12.54 8.62 8.63
C THR A 101 -11.55 8.30 9.75
N ASN A 102 -11.69 7.14 10.41
CA ASN A 102 -10.77 6.70 11.44
C ASN A 102 -9.44 6.21 10.84
N TRP A 103 -9.44 5.86 9.56
CA TRP A 103 -8.30 5.31 8.82
C TRP A 103 -8.09 6.17 7.58
N LEU A 104 -6.96 6.87 7.52
CA LEU A 104 -6.62 7.77 6.43
C LEU A 104 -5.36 7.27 5.75
N LYS A 105 -5.47 6.92 4.47
CA LYS A 105 -4.32 6.60 3.62
C LYS A 105 -3.79 7.90 3.01
N THR A 106 -2.53 8.19 3.28
CA THR A 106 -1.80 9.30 2.68
C THR A 106 -0.71 8.68 1.82
N LYS A 107 -0.80 8.85 0.49
CA LYS A 107 0.20 8.33 -0.44
C LYS A 107 1.25 9.40 -0.75
N CYS A 108 2.46 8.95 -1.00
CA CYS A 108 3.52 9.75 -1.61
C CYS A 108 3.25 9.83 -3.11
N TYR A 109 3.40 11.01 -3.71
CA TYR A 109 3.16 11.24 -5.13
C TYR A 109 4.29 12.07 -5.72
N ALA A 110 4.84 11.63 -6.84
CA ALA A 110 5.59 12.49 -7.73
C ALA A 110 4.62 13.17 -8.69
N ILE A 111 4.80 14.47 -8.89
CA ILE A 111 4.07 15.25 -9.90
C ILE A 111 5.09 15.62 -10.97
N ASP A 112 4.69 15.40 -12.22
CA ASP A 112 5.54 15.65 -13.38
C ASP A 112 4.68 16.14 -14.55
N GLU A 113 5.30 16.84 -15.50
CA GLU A 113 4.62 17.44 -16.65
C GLU A 113 4.85 16.60 -17.91
N TYR A 114 3.76 16.23 -18.57
CA TYR A 114 3.81 15.46 -19.81
C TYR A 114 2.97 16.10 -20.92
N GLU A 115 3.43 15.95 -22.15
CA GLU A 115 2.64 16.30 -23.33
C GLU A 115 1.68 15.16 -23.69
N LEU A 116 0.39 15.46 -23.82
CA LEU A 116 -0.60 14.48 -24.29
C LEU A 116 -0.47 14.29 -25.81
N LEU A 117 0.05 13.13 -26.22
CA LEU A 117 0.25 12.79 -27.63
C LEU A 117 -0.99 12.15 -28.28
N GLY A 118 -1.80 11.45 -27.50
CA GLY A 118 -2.98 10.77 -28.03
C GLY A 118 -3.70 9.89 -27.02
N VAL A 119 -4.74 9.21 -27.50
CA VAL A 119 -5.55 8.28 -26.70
C VAL A 119 -5.68 6.95 -27.43
N GLU A 120 -5.36 5.86 -26.74
CA GLU A 120 -5.56 4.50 -27.22
C GLU A 120 -6.87 3.93 -26.65
N ARG A 121 -7.67 3.30 -27.49
CA ARG A 121 -8.94 2.68 -27.09
C ARG A 121 -9.08 1.29 -27.71
N GLU A 122 -9.42 0.33 -26.87
CA GLU A 122 -9.87 -1.00 -27.29
C GLU A 122 -11.31 -1.21 -26.82
N ALA A 123 -12.14 -1.83 -27.67
CA ALA A 123 -13.53 -2.11 -27.32
C ALA A 123 -13.62 -2.97 -26.05
N GLY A 124 -14.36 -2.50 -25.05
CA GLY A 124 -14.54 -3.18 -23.77
C GLY A 124 -13.40 -2.98 -22.75
N LYS A 125 -12.37 -2.18 -23.05
CA LYS A 125 -11.30 -1.83 -22.11
C LYS A 125 -11.28 -0.33 -21.78
N PRO A 126 -10.72 0.08 -20.63
CA PRO A 126 -10.45 1.48 -20.33
C PRO A 126 -9.57 2.14 -21.41
N ALA A 127 -9.80 3.43 -21.67
CA ALA A 127 -8.93 4.22 -22.54
C ALA A 127 -7.58 4.50 -21.85
N PHE A 128 -6.52 4.62 -22.63
CA PHE A 128 -5.18 4.98 -22.16
C PHE A 128 -4.74 6.31 -22.81
N ALA A 129 -4.09 7.17 -22.02
CA ALA A 129 -3.40 8.34 -22.54
C ALA A 129 -1.97 7.95 -22.94
N LEU A 130 -1.58 8.34 -24.15
CA LEU A 130 -0.20 8.30 -24.63
C LEU A 130 0.41 9.68 -24.34
N MET A 131 1.47 9.72 -23.57
CA MET A 131 2.08 10.96 -23.09
C MET A 131 3.58 10.93 -23.38
N ALA A 132 4.21 12.07 -23.60
CA ALA A 132 5.66 12.15 -23.70
C ALA A 132 6.25 13.08 -22.64
N ASP A 133 7.42 12.69 -22.14
CA ASP A 133 8.26 13.58 -21.37
C ASP A 133 8.86 14.65 -22.30
N SER A 134 8.77 15.90 -21.87
CA SER A 134 9.30 17.08 -22.54
C SER A 134 10.82 17.06 -22.78
N GLY A 135 11.59 16.27 -22.00
CA GLY A 135 13.04 16.16 -22.12
C GLY A 135 13.53 15.06 -23.09
N ASP A 136 13.01 13.84 -22.96
CA ASP A 136 13.68 12.64 -23.47
C ASP A 136 12.94 11.94 -24.63
N ARG A 137 11.83 12.51 -25.13
CA ARG A 137 10.98 11.92 -26.20
C ARG A 137 10.48 10.48 -25.90
N GLN A 138 10.53 10.06 -24.66
CA GLN A 138 10.00 8.76 -24.27
C GLN A 138 8.48 8.83 -24.17
N VAL A 139 7.78 7.82 -24.73
CA VAL A 139 6.32 7.75 -24.72
C VAL A 139 5.86 6.84 -23.58
N CYS A 140 5.14 7.40 -22.64
CA CYS A 140 4.57 6.74 -21.47
C CYS A 140 3.08 6.50 -21.68
N ARG A 141 2.55 5.44 -21.04
CA ARG A 141 1.14 5.05 -21.14
C ARG A 141 0.46 5.14 -19.78
N LEU A 142 -0.53 6.01 -19.67
CA LEU A 142 -1.30 6.22 -18.44
C LEU A 142 -2.73 5.68 -18.58
N GLY A 143 -3.11 4.79 -17.67
CA GLY A 143 -4.48 4.32 -17.48
C GLY A 143 -5.08 4.79 -16.16
N LEU A 144 -6.41 4.62 -16.01
CA LEU A 144 -7.18 5.06 -14.83
C LEU A 144 -6.65 4.56 -13.47
N TYR A 145 -5.81 3.51 -13.46
CA TYR A 145 -5.27 2.90 -12.23
C TYR A 145 -3.81 2.45 -12.33
N GLN A 146 -3.13 2.75 -13.45
CA GLN A 146 -1.76 2.29 -13.70
C GLN A 146 -1.02 3.33 -14.54
N PHE A 147 0.14 3.76 -14.05
CA PHE A 147 1.16 4.42 -14.85
C PHE A 147 2.19 3.35 -15.22
N GLN A 148 2.34 3.05 -16.51
CA GLN A 148 3.53 2.31 -16.96
C GLN A 148 4.60 3.33 -17.30
N ALA A 149 5.67 3.32 -16.50
CA ALA A 149 6.87 4.10 -16.77
C ALA A 149 7.39 3.77 -18.18
N CYS A 150 7.95 4.80 -18.83
CA CYS A 150 8.59 4.67 -20.11
C CYS A 150 9.75 3.66 -19.97
N ASN A 151 9.72 2.59 -20.77
CA ASN A 151 10.85 1.67 -20.88
C ASN A 151 11.87 2.29 -21.85
N PRO A 152 13.18 2.22 -21.58
CA PRO A 152 14.21 2.68 -22.52
C PRO A 152 14.18 1.91 -23.85
#